data_AF-A0AAJ3D9N8-F1
#
_entry.id   AF-A0AAJ3D9N8-F1
#
_cell.length_a   1.000
_cell.length_b   1.000
_cell.length_c   1.000
_cell.angle_alpha   90.00
_cell.angle_beta   90.00
_cell.angle_gamma   90.00
#
_symmetry.space_group_name_H-M   'P 1'
#
loop_
_entity.id
_entity.type
_entity.pdbx_description
1 polymer ?
#
loop_
_entity_poly.entity_id
_entity_poly.type
_entity_poly.pdbx_seq_one_letter_code
_entity_poly.pdbx_strand_id
1 'polypeptide(L)'
;MYYVVNQQKDTLTFYFPDGTSDFLIEKLVRLSRPNLTKLIAPFSIGDHIEDAMAFKQEFSAYEAGDLQIVSKPELMEMLKIGACEVAQERDRREDALTMTLGLVLAGPLLFFLDMVIFESIGLNALVSEIGAAAVVIFLFVAWIAVAWTAWGMKLEEKFEDALSHMHK
;
A
#
# COMPACT_ATOMS: atom_id res chain seq x y z
N MET A 1 1.31 -28.30 -13.66
CA MET A 1 2.15 -27.57 -12.68
C MET A 1 1.29 -26.91 -11.62
N TYR A 2 1.33 -27.48 -10.43
CA TYR A 2 0.78 -26.94 -9.19
C TYR A 2 1.91 -26.44 -8.28
N TYR A 3 1.58 -25.45 -7.45
CA TYR A 3 2.48 -24.80 -6.51
C TYR A 3 1.82 -24.78 -5.15
N VAL A 4 2.62 -24.94 -4.09
CA VAL A 4 2.18 -24.69 -2.73
C VAL A 4 2.77 -23.36 -2.30
N VAL A 5 1.91 -22.39 -2.00
CA VAL A 5 2.31 -21.01 -1.72
C VAL A 5 1.64 -20.48 -0.47
N ASN A 6 2.29 -19.52 0.18
CA ASN A 6 1.69 -18.67 1.19
C ASN A 6 1.80 -17.22 0.72
N GLN A 7 0.65 -16.55 0.55
CA GLN A 7 0.61 -15.14 0.21
C GLN A 7 0.48 -14.31 1.49
N GLN A 8 1.54 -13.56 1.78
CA GLN A 8 1.52 -12.50 2.77
C GLN A 8 1.26 -11.15 2.06
N LYS A 9 1.20 -10.07 2.85
CA LYS A 9 0.86 -8.73 2.35
C LYS A 9 1.72 -8.29 1.15
N ASP A 10 3.04 -8.45 1.25
CA ASP A 10 3.99 -7.95 0.25
C ASP A 10 4.85 -9.07 -0.38
N THR A 11 4.72 -10.28 0.16
CA THR A 11 5.62 -11.41 -0.11
C THR A 11 4.81 -12.66 -0.45
N LEU A 12 5.30 -13.41 -1.44
CA LEU A 12 4.79 -14.70 -1.82
C LEU A 12 5.87 -15.75 -1.54
N THR A 13 5.59 -16.65 -0.61
CA THR A 13 6.48 -17.77 -0.26
C THR A 13 6.09 -18.99 -1.06
N PHE A 14 7.05 -19.59 -1.77
CA PHE A 14 6.89 -20.87 -2.44
C PHE A 14 7.45 -21.98 -1.55
N TYR A 15 6.71 -23.08 -1.46
CA TYR A 15 7.11 -24.29 -0.75
C TYR A 15 7.36 -25.38 -1.79
N PHE A 16 8.48 -26.08 -1.66
CA PHE A 16 8.90 -27.18 -2.54
C PHE A 16 9.75 -28.19 -1.75
N PRO A 17 10.01 -29.40 -2.26
CA PRO A 17 10.64 -30.47 -1.47
C PRO A 17 12.00 -30.11 -0.86
N ASP A 18 12.78 -29.28 -1.55
CA ASP A 18 14.13 -28.88 -1.12
C ASP A 18 14.15 -27.62 -0.23
N GLY A 19 13.00 -27.04 0.11
CA GLY A 19 12.89 -25.91 1.01
C GLY A 19 11.80 -24.89 0.64
N THR A 20 12.01 -23.65 1.06
CA THR A 20 11.11 -22.53 0.76
C THR A 20 11.86 -21.39 0.07
N SER A 21 11.13 -20.55 -0.66
CA SER A 21 11.68 -19.35 -1.28
C SER A 21 10.70 -18.20 -1.23
N ASP A 22 11.16 -17.08 -0.68
CA ASP A 22 10.38 -15.87 -0.53
C ASP A 22 10.63 -14.90 -1.69
N PHE A 23 9.55 -14.40 -2.26
CA PHE A 23 9.61 -13.41 -3.32
C PHE A 23 8.72 -12.22 -3.00
N LEU A 24 9.29 -11.02 -3.12
CA LEU A 24 8.47 -9.80 -3.09
C LEU A 24 7.53 -9.81 -4.30
N ILE A 25 6.23 -9.63 -4.06
CA ILE A 25 5.20 -9.60 -5.11
C ILE A 25 5.56 -8.56 -6.17
N GLU A 26 6.03 -7.38 -5.73
CA GLU A 26 6.49 -6.31 -6.62
C GLU A 26 7.59 -6.77 -7.60
N LYS A 27 8.54 -7.57 -7.14
CA LYS A 27 9.62 -8.08 -7.99
C LYS A 27 9.11 -9.10 -9.00
N LEU A 28 8.19 -9.97 -8.60
CA LEU A 28 7.60 -10.98 -9.48
C LEU A 28 6.76 -10.32 -10.58
N VAL A 29 5.99 -9.30 -10.24
CA VAL A 29 5.11 -8.56 -11.16
C VAL A 29 5.91 -7.79 -12.22
N ARG A 30 7.10 -7.29 -11.88
CA ARG A 30 7.98 -6.59 -12.83
C ARG A 30 8.61 -7.51 -13.87
N LEU A 31 8.56 -8.84 -13.68
CA LEU A 31 9.09 -9.78 -14.65
C LEU A 31 8.13 -9.96 -15.83
N SER A 32 8.69 -10.05 -17.04
CA SER A 32 7.92 -10.47 -18.20
C SER A 32 7.38 -11.90 -17.99
N ARG A 33 6.20 -12.22 -18.55
CA ARG A 33 5.60 -13.57 -18.46
C ARG A 33 6.60 -14.73 -18.73
N PRO A 34 7.48 -14.65 -19.76
CA PRO A 34 8.46 -15.70 -20.01
C PRO A 34 9.48 -15.84 -18.87
N ASN A 35 9.95 -14.72 -18.33
CA ASN A 35 10.95 -14.71 -17.25
C ASN A 35 10.33 -15.15 -15.93
N LEU A 36 9.11 -14.72 -15.64
CA LEU A 36 8.35 -15.18 -14.48
C LEU A 36 8.12 -16.69 -14.56
N THR A 37 7.68 -17.21 -15.71
CA THR A 37 7.48 -18.65 -15.91
C THR A 37 8.77 -19.44 -15.69
N LYS A 38 9.91 -18.93 -16.19
CA LYS A 38 11.22 -19.56 -15.97
C LYS A 38 11.65 -19.53 -14.50
N LEU A 39 11.35 -18.43 -13.81
CA LEU A 39 11.69 -18.26 -12.40
C LEU A 39 10.88 -19.20 -11.50
N ILE A 40 9.57 -19.34 -11.77
CA ILE A 40 8.68 -20.13 -10.91
C ILE A 40 8.72 -21.63 -11.23
N ALA A 41 9.10 -22.03 -12.45
CA ALA A 41 9.09 -23.43 -12.88
C ALA A 41 9.80 -24.41 -11.91
N PRO A 42 10.96 -24.07 -11.31
CA PRO A 42 11.62 -24.95 -10.33
C PRO A 42 10.85 -25.17 -9.02
N PHE A 43 9.87 -24.32 -8.70
CA PHE A 43 9.09 -24.40 -7.45
C PHE A 43 7.77 -25.18 -7.59
N SER A 44 7.51 -25.78 -8.75
CA SER A 44 6.30 -26.59 -8.94
C SER A 44 6.45 -27.92 -8.20
N ILE A 45 5.40 -28.35 -7.50
CA ILE A 45 5.37 -29.65 -6.81
C ILE A 45 5.16 -30.82 -7.79
N GLY A 46 4.52 -30.54 -8.93
CA GLY A 46 4.20 -31.57 -9.90
C GLY A 46 3.17 -31.09 -10.91
N ASP A 47 2.82 -31.95 -11.85
CA ASP A 47 1.80 -31.65 -12.85
C ASP A 47 0.38 -31.91 -12.38
N HIS A 48 0.23 -32.66 -11.29
CA HIS A 48 -1.03 -33.09 -10.73
C HIS A 48 -1.29 -32.46 -9.36
N ILE A 49 -2.58 -32.30 -9.04
CA ILE A 49 -2.98 -31.66 -7.78
C ILE A 49 -2.73 -32.60 -6.60
N GLU A 50 -2.77 -33.91 -6.83
CA GLU A 50 -2.51 -34.97 -5.87
C GLU A 50 -1.10 -34.87 -5.30
N ASP A 51 -0.10 -34.54 -6.13
CA ASP A 51 1.29 -34.34 -5.70
C ASP A 51 1.38 -33.16 -4.71
N ALA A 52 0.70 -32.05 -5.05
CA ALA A 52 0.66 -30.86 -4.19
C ALA A 52 -0.14 -31.09 -2.91
N MET A 53 -1.22 -31.88 -2.95
CA MET A 53 -1.98 -32.27 -1.76
C MET A 53 -1.18 -33.18 -0.84
N ALA A 54 -0.47 -34.18 -1.40
CA ALA A 54 0.41 -35.06 -0.63
C ALA A 54 1.51 -34.25 0.05
N PHE A 55 2.16 -33.35 -0.68
CA PHE A 55 3.17 -32.45 -0.12
C PHE A 55 2.61 -31.54 0.98
N LYS A 56 1.41 -30.97 0.78
CA LYS A 56 0.75 -30.13 1.81
C LYS A 56 0.43 -30.93 3.08
N GLN A 57 0.13 -32.23 2.99
CA GLN A 57 -0.15 -33.09 4.14
C GLN A 57 1.10 -33.37 5.00
N GLU A 58 2.30 -33.13 4.49
CA GLU A 58 3.54 -33.26 5.26
C GLU A 58 3.69 -32.12 6.29
N PHE A 59 2.97 -31.01 6.11
CA PHE A 59 2.96 -29.88 7.05
C PHE A 59 1.98 -30.13 8.20
N SER A 60 2.31 -29.58 9.36
CA SER A 60 1.40 -29.65 10.51
C SER A 60 0.06 -28.97 10.18
N ALA A 61 -1.04 -29.41 10.79
CA ALA A 61 -2.38 -28.82 10.54
C ALA A 61 -2.44 -27.30 10.81
N TYR A 62 -1.54 -26.79 11.67
CA TYR A 62 -1.38 -25.37 11.95
C TYR A 62 -0.72 -24.61 10.79
N GLU A 63 0.35 -25.16 10.21
CA GLU A 63 1.04 -24.55 9.06
C GLU A 63 0.25 -24.72 7.76
N ALA A 64 -0.49 -25.82 7.62
CA ALA A 64 -1.30 -26.12 6.44
C ALA A 64 -2.51 -25.18 6.26
N GLY A 65 -2.93 -24.47 7.31
CA GLY A 65 -4.06 -23.52 7.26
C GLY A 65 -3.80 -22.34 6.33
N ASP A 66 -2.56 -21.85 6.30
CA ASP A 66 -2.17 -20.67 5.52
C ASP A 66 -1.62 -21.02 4.12
N LEU A 67 -1.38 -22.30 3.86
CA LEU A 67 -0.87 -22.79 2.58
C LEU A 67 -1.98 -22.94 1.54
N GLN A 68 -1.79 -22.35 0.38
CA GLN A 68 -2.68 -22.48 -0.77
C GLN A 68 -2.02 -23.37 -1.85
N ILE A 69 -2.78 -24.35 -2.34
CA ILE A 69 -2.39 -25.11 -3.52
C ILE A 69 -2.97 -24.38 -4.72
N VAL A 70 -2.11 -23.92 -5.62
CA VAL A 70 -2.53 -23.11 -6.76
C VAL A 70 -1.94 -23.67 -8.04
N SER A 71 -2.76 -23.71 -9.08
CA SER A 71 -2.30 -23.99 -10.43
C SER A 71 -1.53 -22.80 -10.99
N LYS A 72 -0.72 -23.04 -12.03
CA LYS A 72 -0.03 -21.96 -12.76
C LYS A 72 -0.94 -20.78 -13.15
N PRO A 73 -2.14 -20.96 -13.74
CA PRO A 73 -3.01 -19.83 -14.07
C PRO A 73 -3.53 -19.09 -12.83
N GLU A 74 -3.90 -19.79 -11.75
CA GLU A 74 -4.34 -19.18 -10.49
C GLU A 74 -3.21 -18.37 -9.84
N LEU A 75 -1.99 -18.90 -9.83
CA LEU A 75 -0.81 -18.17 -9.37
C LEU A 75 -0.58 -16.88 -10.16
N MET A 76 -0.77 -16.93 -11.48
CA MET A 76 -0.67 -15.74 -12.34
C MET A 76 -1.78 -14.73 -12.05
N GLU A 77 -2.96 -15.16 -11.63
CA GLU A 77 -4.07 -14.28 -11.22
C GLU A 77 -3.80 -13.64 -9.87
N MET A 78 -3.35 -14.41 -8.87
CA MET A 78 -2.92 -13.88 -7.57
C MET A 78 -1.84 -12.80 -7.72
N LEU A 79 -0.84 -13.04 -8.59
CA LEU A 79 0.19 -12.05 -8.87
C LEU A 79 -0.35 -10.78 -9.53
N LYS A 80 -1.38 -10.86 -10.36
CA LYS A 80 -2.03 -9.66 -10.94
C LYS A 80 -2.81 -8.88 -9.90
N ILE A 81 -3.51 -9.56 -9.01
CA ILE A 81 -4.26 -8.91 -7.92
C ILE A 81 -3.27 -8.21 -6.99
N GLY A 82 -2.22 -8.93 -6.55
CA GLY A 82 -1.15 -8.34 -5.74
C GLY A 82 -0.41 -7.20 -6.46
N ALA A 83 -0.25 -7.26 -7.79
CA ALA A 83 0.28 -6.14 -8.57
C ALA A 83 -0.57 -4.87 -8.44
N CYS A 84 -1.89 -5.03 -8.53
CA CYS A 84 -2.84 -3.94 -8.44
C CYS A 84 -2.80 -3.29 -7.06
N GLU A 85 -2.78 -4.10 -6.00
CA GLU A 85 -2.70 -3.63 -4.61
C GLU A 85 -1.38 -2.90 -4.32
N VAL A 86 -0.25 -3.45 -4.79
CA VAL A 86 1.06 -2.79 -4.62
C VAL A 86 1.14 -1.49 -5.43
N ALA A 87 0.57 -1.46 -6.64
CA ALA A 87 0.51 -0.24 -7.45
C ALA A 87 -0.35 0.83 -6.77
N GLN A 88 -1.52 0.46 -6.24
CA GLN A 88 -2.41 1.38 -5.53
C GLN A 88 -1.76 1.95 -4.27
N GLU A 89 -1.06 1.12 -3.49
CA GLU A 89 -0.30 1.57 -2.31
C GLU A 89 0.85 2.50 -2.71
N ARG A 90 1.51 2.24 -3.86
CA ARG A 90 2.57 3.11 -4.37
C ARG A 90 2.04 4.45 -4.86
N ASP A 91 0.99 4.46 -5.67
CA ASP A 91 0.35 5.68 -6.18
C ASP A 91 -0.10 6.55 -5.01
N ARG A 92 -0.71 5.93 -3.99
CA ARG A 92 -1.07 6.62 -2.76
C ARG A 92 0.11 7.25 -2.04
N ARG A 93 1.24 6.53 -1.94
CA ARG A 93 2.47 7.09 -1.33
C ARG A 93 3.00 8.24 -2.16
N GLU A 94 2.97 8.15 -3.48
CA GLU A 94 3.38 9.22 -4.39
C GLU A 94 2.47 10.44 -4.26
N ASP A 95 1.16 10.26 -4.12
CA ASP A 95 0.19 11.33 -3.86
C ASP A 95 0.40 11.99 -2.49
N ALA A 96 0.59 11.17 -1.45
CA ALA A 96 0.90 11.68 -0.10
C ALA A 96 2.22 12.47 -0.08
N LEU A 97 3.24 12.00 -0.81
CA LEU A 97 4.51 12.71 -0.96
C LEU A 97 4.36 14.00 -1.76
N THR A 98 3.58 14.00 -2.83
CA THR A 98 3.32 15.19 -3.65
C THR A 98 2.54 16.24 -2.84
N MET A 99 1.56 15.81 -2.06
CA MET A 99 0.73 16.69 -1.24
C MET A 99 1.47 17.20 0.01
N THR A 100 2.35 16.40 0.64
CA THR A 100 3.29 16.91 1.66
C THR A 100 4.26 17.95 1.07
N LEU A 101 4.80 17.71 -0.13
CA LEU A 101 5.67 18.68 -0.81
C LEU A 101 4.92 19.99 -1.11
N GLY A 102 3.66 19.88 -1.56
CA GLY A 102 2.77 21.03 -1.77
C GLY A 102 2.52 21.81 -0.47
N LEU A 103 2.29 21.12 0.65
CA LEU A 103 2.09 21.77 1.95
C LEU A 103 3.35 22.49 2.45
N VAL A 104 4.53 21.92 2.23
CA VAL A 104 5.82 22.58 2.55
C VAL A 104 6.00 23.86 1.74
N LEU A 105 5.64 23.84 0.45
CA LEU A 105 5.72 25.01 -0.43
C LEU A 105 4.66 26.07 -0.10
N ALA A 106 3.46 25.64 0.31
CA ALA A 106 2.36 26.53 0.67
C ALA A 106 2.47 27.09 2.09
N GLY A 107 3.19 26.43 3.00
CA GLY A 107 3.34 26.83 4.40
C GLY A 107 3.79 28.29 4.60
N PRO A 108 4.82 28.78 3.89
CA PRO A 108 5.20 30.19 3.94
C PRO A 108 4.10 31.14 3.46
N LEU A 109 3.35 30.78 2.41
CA LEU A 109 2.25 31.61 1.89
C LEU A 109 1.09 31.69 2.88
N LEU A 110 0.74 30.56 3.51
CA LEU A 110 -0.27 30.49 4.56
C LEU A 110 0.15 31.32 5.78
N PHE A 111 1.41 31.22 6.18
CA PHE A 111 1.95 32.04 7.27
C PHE A 111 1.78 33.54 7.03
N PHE A 112 2.15 34.03 5.83
CA PHE A 112 1.98 35.44 5.48
C PHE A 112 0.51 35.83 5.38
N LEU A 113 -0.34 34.97 4.85
CA LEU A 113 -1.79 35.22 4.76
C LEU A 113 -2.42 35.33 6.16
N ASP A 114 -2.12 34.39 7.05
CA ASP A 114 -2.59 34.37 8.43
C ASP A 114 -2.11 35.62 9.19
N MET A 115 -0.85 36.02 8.97
CA MET A 115 -0.30 37.23 9.56
C MET A 115 -1.09 38.49 9.12
N VAL A 116 -1.38 38.62 7.83
CA VAL A 116 -2.20 39.72 7.28
C VAL A 116 -3.62 39.70 7.85
N ILE A 117 -4.23 38.52 7.96
CA ILE A 117 -5.57 38.36 8.54
C ILE A 117 -5.58 38.76 10.01
N PHE A 118 -4.64 38.29 10.81
CA PHE A 118 -4.57 38.61 12.24
C PHE A 118 -4.29 40.09 12.49
N GLU A 119 -3.41 40.71 11.70
CA GLU A 119 -3.20 42.16 11.75
C GLU A 119 -4.47 42.94 11.36
N SER A 120 -5.25 42.45 10.38
CA SER A 120 -6.51 43.09 9.97
C SER A 120 -7.60 43.07 11.06
N ILE A 121 -7.52 42.14 12.02
CA ILE A 121 -8.44 42.01 13.15
C ILE A 121 -7.93 42.82 14.37
N GLY A 122 -6.79 43.52 14.24
CA GLY A 122 -6.23 44.39 15.26
C GLY A 122 -5.32 43.69 16.27
N LEU A 123 -4.84 42.48 15.96
CA LEU A 123 -3.84 41.80 16.78
C LEU A 123 -2.48 42.49 16.62
N ASN A 124 -1.74 42.61 17.72
CA ASN A 124 -0.39 43.18 17.71
C ASN A 124 0.56 42.24 16.94
N ALA A 125 1.59 42.79 16.29
CA ALA A 125 2.46 42.06 15.36
C ALA A 125 3.05 40.76 15.97
N LEU A 126 3.50 40.83 17.22
CA LEU A 126 4.06 39.67 17.94
C LEU A 126 3.02 38.57 18.23
N VAL A 127 1.75 38.95 18.44
CA VAL A 127 0.66 37.98 18.66
C VAL A 127 0.19 37.38 17.33
N SER A 128 0.17 38.21 16.27
CA SER A 128 -0.11 37.78 14.90
C SER A 128 0.90 36.73 14.41
N GLU A 129 2.20 36.98 14.64
CA GLU A 129 3.28 36.07 14.26
C GLU A 129 3.18 34.71 14.97
N ILE A 130 2.97 34.71 16.29
CA ILE A 130 2.78 33.49 17.08
C ILE A 130 1.51 32.74 16.64
N GLY A 131 0.43 33.47 16.38
CA GLY A 131 -0.83 32.91 15.90
C GLY A 131 -0.68 32.23 14.55
N ALA A 132 -0.06 32.90 13.58
CA ALA A 132 0.19 32.35 12.24
C ALA A 132 1.10 31.12 12.29
N ALA A 133 2.16 31.15 13.10
CA ALA A 133 3.03 30.00 13.31
C ALA A 133 2.26 28.81 13.90
N ALA A 134 1.40 29.04 14.89
CA ALA A 134 0.60 28.00 15.51
C ALA A 134 -0.38 27.34 14.53
N VAL A 135 -1.04 28.12 13.66
CA VAL A 135 -1.96 27.62 12.63
C VAL A 135 -1.21 26.73 11.62
N VAL A 136 -0.07 27.20 11.10
CA VAL A 136 0.73 26.44 10.14
C VAL A 136 1.24 25.13 10.75
N ILE A 137 1.74 25.16 11.98
CA ILE A 137 2.19 23.94 12.70
C ILE A 137 1.03 22.98 12.91
N PHE A 138 -0.14 23.48 13.31
CA PHE A 138 -1.33 22.65 13.51
C PHE A 138 -1.76 21.96 12.21
N LEU A 139 -1.80 22.69 11.10
CA LEU A 139 -2.12 22.11 9.78
C LEU A 139 -1.10 21.03 9.38
N PHE A 140 0.18 21.25 9.66
CA PHE A 140 1.23 20.28 9.38
C PHE A 140 1.07 19.00 10.20
N VAL A 141 0.77 19.11 11.50
CA VAL A 141 0.54 17.97 12.39
C VAL A 141 -0.74 17.22 12.01
N ALA A 142 -1.83 17.95 11.71
CA ALA A 142 -3.08 17.36 11.24
C ALA A 142 -2.87 16.60 9.93
N TRP A 143 -2.10 17.16 9.00
CA TRP A 143 -1.76 16.51 7.74
C TRP A 143 -0.93 15.23 7.94
N ILE A 144 0.11 15.25 8.78
CA ILE A 144 0.89 14.06 9.11
C ILE A 144 -0.01 12.97 9.71
N ALA A 145 -0.93 13.34 10.60
CA ALA A 145 -1.87 12.40 11.19
C ALA A 145 -2.77 11.75 10.12
N VAL A 146 -3.28 12.52 9.15
CA VAL A 146 -4.13 11.98 8.06
C VAL A 146 -3.31 11.13 7.08
N ALA A 147 -2.13 11.59 6.67
CA ALA A 147 -1.32 10.94 5.65
C ALA A 147 -0.65 9.64 6.12
N TRP A 148 -0.35 9.51 7.43
CA TRP A 148 0.40 8.37 7.98
C TRP A 148 -0.41 7.43 8.87
N THR A 149 -1.69 7.71 9.10
CA THR A 149 -2.57 6.79 9.84
C THR A 149 -3.67 6.23 8.92
N ALA A 150 -4.19 5.04 9.25
CA ALA A 150 -5.30 4.40 8.52
C ALA A 150 -6.58 5.26 8.45
N TRP A 151 -6.62 6.41 9.13
CA TRP A 151 -7.71 7.39 9.04
C TRP A 151 -7.74 8.10 7.69
N GLY A 152 -6.62 8.22 6.98
CA GLY A 152 -6.58 8.78 5.62
C GLY A 152 -7.51 8.03 4.66
N MET A 153 -7.49 6.69 4.68
CA MET A 153 -8.41 5.83 3.89
C MET A 153 -9.87 6.13 4.15
N LYS A 154 -10.21 6.26 5.43
CA LYS A 154 -11.60 6.41 5.87
C LYS A 154 -12.14 7.82 5.63
N LEU A 155 -11.25 8.80 5.51
CA LEU A 155 -11.59 10.18 5.14
C LEU A 155 -11.73 10.33 3.63
N GLU A 156 -10.84 9.70 2.87
CA GLU A 156 -10.83 9.71 1.41
C GLU A 156 -12.10 9.06 0.85
N GLU A 157 -12.48 7.87 1.36
CA GLU A 157 -13.79 7.24 1.04
C GLU A 157 -14.96 8.15 1.39
N LYS A 158 -14.93 8.81 2.56
CA LYS A 158 -16.02 9.72 2.97
C LYS A 158 -16.08 11.01 2.15
N PHE A 159 -14.95 11.51 1.69
CA PHE A 159 -14.88 12.68 0.82
C PHE A 159 -15.37 12.36 -0.59
N GLU A 160 -14.98 11.22 -1.15
CA GLU A 160 -15.53 10.74 -2.42
C GLU A 160 -17.04 10.51 -2.34
N ASP A 161 -17.52 9.90 -1.25
CA ASP A 161 -18.95 9.66 -1.04
C ASP A 161 -19.72 10.99 -0.90
N ALA A 162 -19.16 11.97 -0.17
CA ALA A 162 -19.74 13.30 -0.04
C ALA A 162 -19.73 14.11 -1.35
N LEU A 163 -18.66 14.02 -2.15
CA LEU A 163 -18.56 14.68 -3.46
C LEU A 163 -19.52 14.06 -4.48
N SER A 164 -19.69 12.74 -4.46
CA SER A 164 -20.64 12.04 -5.34
C SER A 164 -22.09 12.44 -5.03
N HIS A 165 -22.40 12.73 -3.77
CA HIS A 165 -23.70 13.21 -3.33
C HIS A 165 -23.99 14.68 -3.68
N MET A 166 -22.97 15.51 -3.93
CA MET A 166 -23.15 16.89 -4.39
C MET A 166 -23.30 17.03 -5.91
N HIS A 167 -23.07 15.96 -6.68
CA HIS A 167 -23.23 15.94 -8.14
C HIS A 167 -24.55 15.32 -8.62
N LYS A 168 -25.52 15.15 -7.70
CA LYS A 168 -26.93 14.78 -7.98
C LYS A 168 -27.85 15.94 -7.60
#